data_AF-A0A1G2TZG7-F1
#
_entry.id   AF-A0A1G2TZG7-F1
#
_cell.length_a   1.000
_cell.length_b   1.000
_cell.length_c   1.000
_cell.angle_alpha   90.00
_cell.angle_beta   90.00
_cell.angle_gamma   90.00
#
_symmetry.space_group_name_H-M   'P 1'
#
loop_
_entity.id
_entity.type
_entity.pdbx_description
1 polymer ?
#
loop_
_entity_poly.entity_id
_entity_poly.type
_entity_poly.pdbx_seq_one_letter_code
_entity_poly.pdbx_strand_id
1 'polypeptide(L)'
;MNENFKNKIRSLREIHFPGRSTRSLDKELEPHFGKHFYAYISKIEAGALPSIDFLKKVKNGYSLSTNEYEELVQLYFKERFENEIIAGAQKSGIAFEPQPLLFRKTKKKKL
;
A
#
# COMPACT_ATOMS: atom_id res chain seq x y z
N MET A 1 -11.91 -11.19 -2.97
CA MET A 1 -11.81 -9.72 -2.82
C MET A 1 -10.33 -9.35 -2.85
N ASN A 2 -9.92 -8.24 -3.47
CA ASN A 2 -8.51 -7.83 -3.43
C ASN A 2 -8.16 -7.46 -1.98
N GLU A 3 -7.37 -8.31 -1.33
CA GLU A 3 -6.82 -8.03 -0.01
C GLU A 3 -5.78 -6.92 -0.18
N ASN A 4 -6.18 -5.70 0.13
CA ASN A 4 -5.29 -4.56 0.18
C ASN A 4 -4.76 -4.38 1.60
N PHE A 5 -3.55 -3.88 1.72
CA PHE A 5 -2.89 -3.63 3.01
C PHE A 5 -3.76 -2.79 3.97
N LYS A 6 -4.43 -1.74 3.47
CA LYS A 6 -5.37 -0.93 4.27
C LYS A 6 -6.50 -1.76 4.89
N ASN A 7 -7.04 -2.72 4.15
CA ASN A 7 -8.14 -3.58 4.62
C ASN A 7 -7.60 -4.57 5.66
N LYS A 8 -6.38 -5.08 5.46
CA LYS A 8 -5.73 -5.98 6.41
C LYS A 8 -5.46 -5.31 7.76
N ILE A 9 -4.99 -4.06 7.78
CA ILE A 9 -4.80 -3.33 9.04
C ILE A 9 -6.13 -3.14 9.77
N ARG A 10 -7.18 -2.77 9.04
CA ARG A 10 -8.52 -2.60 9.61
C ARG A 10 -9.04 -3.92 10.20
N SER A 11 -8.90 -5.03 9.47
CA SER A 11 -9.32 -6.34 9.96
C SER A 11 -8.52 -6.78 11.18
N LEU A 12 -7.20 -6.58 11.19
CA LEU A 12 -6.37 -6.91 12.35
C LEU A 12 -6.78 -6.08 13.57
N ARG A 13 -7.09 -4.80 13.39
CA ARG A 13 -7.60 -3.98 14.49
C ARG A 13 -8.92 -4.52 15.04
N GLU A 14 -9.85 -4.93 14.18
CA GLU A 14 -11.15 -5.48 14.61
C GLU A 14 -11.03 -6.84 15.30
N ILE A 15 -10.09 -7.68 14.86
CA ILE A 15 -9.79 -8.98 15.48
C ILE A 15 -9.18 -8.80 16.88
N HIS A 16 -8.15 -7.95 16.99
CA HIS A 16 -7.40 -7.77 18.24
C HIS A 16 -8.09 -6.80 19.21
N PHE A 17 -8.92 -5.88 18.71
CA PHE A 17 -9.64 -4.89 19.50
C PHE A 17 -11.12 -4.78 19.08
N PRO A 18 -11.92 -5.83 19.33
CA PRO A 18 -13.31 -5.88 18.87
C PRO A 18 -14.15 -4.77 19.52
N GLY A 19 -14.91 -4.05 18.70
CA GLY A 19 -15.83 -2.98 19.14
C GLY A 19 -15.15 -1.72 19.69
N ARG A 20 -13.81 -1.63 19.64
CA ARG A 20 -13.08 -0.45 20.13
C ARG A 20 -12.83 0.54 19.00
N SER A 21 -13.09 1.81 19.28
CA SER A 21 -12.72 2.89 18.38
C SER A 21 -11.21 3.12 18.40
N THR A 22 -10.65 3.63 17.31
CA THR A 22 -9.22 4.02 17.26
C THR A 22 -8.87 5.08 18.30
N ARG A 23 -9.81 5.99 18.60
CA ARG A 23 -9.64 7.02 19.62
C ARG A 23 -9.54 6.43 21.03
N SER A 24 -10.30 5.37 21.34
CA SER A 24 -10.16 4.67 22.62
C SER A 24 -8.83 3.93 22.74
N LEU A 25 -8.30 3.41 21.62
CA LEU A 25 -7.03 2.70 21.59
C LEU A 25 -5.80 3.61 21.65
N ASP A 26 -5.97 4.92 21.44
CA ASP A 26 -4.87 5.90 21.39
C ASP A 26 -4.02 5.85 22.66
N LYS A 27 -4.65 5.76 23.85
CA LYS A 27 -3.94 5.68 25.14
C LYS A 27 -3.26 4.33 25.39
N GLU A 28 -3.87 3.24 24.96
CA GLU A 28 -3.33 1.88 25.17
C GLU A 28 -2.14 1.59 24.26
N LEU A 29 -2.19 2.13 23.04
CA LEU A 29 -1.17 1.92 22.01
C LEU A 29 -0.12 3.05 21.96
N GLU A 30 -0.31 4.13 22.72
CA GLU A 30 0.65 5.23 22.86
C GLU A 30 2.09 4.76 23.15
N PRO A 31 2.34 3.77 24.05
CA PRO A 31 3.70 3.32 24.34
C PRO A 31 4.42 2.70 23.13
N HIS A 32 3.68 2.10 22.21
CA HIS A 32 4.24 1.41 21.04
C HIS A 32 4.35 2.31 19.82
N PHE A 33 3.39 3.21 19.64
CA PHE A 33 3.31 4.03 18.42
C PHE A 33 3.74 5.48 18.61
N GLY A 34 3.70 5.98 19.85
CA GLY A 34 3.95 7.37 20.21
C GLY A 34 2.68 8.23 20.22
N LYS A 35 2.85 9.53 20.49
CA LYS A 35 1.76 10.51 20.50
C LYS A 35 1.11 10.62 19.11
N HIS A 36 -0.22 10.75 19.07
CA HIS A 36 -1.04 10.88 17.85
C HIS A 36 -1.17 9.62 16.98
N PHE A 37 -1.14 8.44 17.60
CA PHE A 37 -1.37 7.17 16.91
C PHE A 37 -2.68 7.16 16.13
N TYR A 38 -3.77 7.69 16.70
CA TYR A 38 -5.06 7.84 16.02
C TYR A 38 -4.94 8.49 14.63
N ALA A 39 -4.26 9.63 14.56
CA ALA A 39 -4.13 10.39 13.31
C ALA A 39 -3.28 9.63 12.29
N TYR A 40 -2.26 8.90 12.76
CA TYR A 40 -1.39 8.11 11.92
C TYR A 40 -2.11 6.89 11.33
N ILE A 41 -2.82 6.12 12.15
CA ILE A 41 -3.64 4.98 11.68
C ILE A 41 -4.74 5.43 10.75
N SER A 42 -5.44 6.54 11.04
CA SER A 42 -6.50 7.01 10.17
C SER A 42 -6.01 7.33 8.76
N LYS A 43 -4.77 7.82 8.62
CA LYS A 43 -4.16 8.05 7.30
C LYS A 43 -3.87 6.74 6.57
N ILE A 44 -3.41 5.73 7.30
CA ILE A 44 -3.10 4.42 6.72
C ILE A 44 -4.37 3.71 6.26
N GLU A 45 -5.44 3.78 7.05
CA GLU A 45 -6.73 3.21 6.69
C GLU A 45 -7.42 3.96 5.55
N ALA A 46 -7.07 5.23 5.34
CA ALA A 46 -7.44 5.99 4.14
C ALA A 46 -6.63 5.59 2.90
N GLY A 47 -5.57 4.79 3.05
CA GLY A 47 -4.73 4.27 1.96
C GLY A 47 -3.33 4.86 1.88
N ALA A 48 -2.86 5.59 2.89
CA ALA A 48 -1.47 6.03 2.93
C ALA A 48 -0.54 4.86 3.25
N LEU A 49 0.53 4.69 2.48
CA LEU A 49 1.53 3.67 2.75
C LEU A 49 2.47 4.14 3.88
N PRO A 50 2.54 3.43 5.03
CA PRO A 50 3.39 3.83 6.15
C PRO A 50 4.86 3.46 5.93
N SER A 51 5.74 3.89 6.83
CA SER A 51 7.14 3.45 6.86
C SER A 51 7.26 1.98 7.29
N ILE A 52 8.32 1.27 6.89
CA ILE A 52 8.58 -0.13 7.29
C ILE A 52 8.57 -0.32 8.82
N ASP A 53 9.11 0.64 9.57
CA ASP A 53 9.14 0.55 11.04
C ASP A 53 7.75 0.53 11.67
N PHE A 54 6.73 1.02 10.96
CA PHE A 54 5.34 0.90 11.41
C PHE A 54 4.89 -0.56 11.49
N LEU A 55 5.32 -1.43 10.57
CA LEU A 55 4.95 -2.84 10.59
C LEU A 55 5.43 -3.51 11.90
N LYS A 56 6.65 -3.17 12.35
CA LYS A 56 7.19 -3.64 13.64
C LYS A 56 6.37 -3.12 14.82
N LYS A 57 5.96 -1.86 14.77
CA LYS A 57 5.08 -1.27 15.79
C LYS A 57 3.72 -1.96 15.83
N VAL A 58 3.13 -2.28 14.68
CA VAL A 58 1.88 -3.06 14.60
C VAL A 58 2.05 -4.45 15.17
N LYS A 59 3.13 -5.16 14.81
CA LYS A 59 3.44 -6.47 15.38
C LYS A 59 3.43 -6.43 16.90
N ASN A 60 4.13 -5.45 17.48
CA ASN A 60 4.27 -5.34 18.94
C ASN A 60 2.99 -4.83 19.60
N GLY A 61 2.37 -3.79 19.06
CA GLY A 61 1.19 -3.15 19.65
C GLY A 61 -0.08 -4.00 19.55
N TYR A 62 -0.22 -4.79 18.49
CA TYR A 62 -1.37 -5.69 18.32
C TYR A 62 -1.05 -7.11 18.78
N SER A 63 0.19 -7.37 19.22
CA SER A 63 0.66 -8.72 19.60
C SER A 63 0.39 -9.77 18.51
N LEU A 64 0.71 -9.42 17.25
CA LEU A 64 0.45 -10.27 16.11
C LEU A 64 1.22 -11.59 16.18
N SER A 65 0.58 -12.67 15.73
CA SER A 65 1.24 -13.94 15.45
C SER A 65 2.24 -13.81 14.29
N THR A 66 3.13 -14.80 14.14
CA THR A 66 4.09 -14.85 13.02
C THR A 66 3.38 -14.85 11.67
N ASN A 67 2.29 -15.62 11.55
CA ASN A 67 1.54 -15.76 10.30
C ASN A 67 0.85 -14.45 9.91
N GLU A 68 0.17 -13.80 10.87
CA GLU A 68 -0.48 -12.49 10.62
C GLU A 68 0.53 -11.42 10.21
N TYR A 69 1.72 -11.45 10.83
CA TYR A 69 2.77 -10.50 10.50
C TYR A 69 3.35 -10.73 9.10
N GLU A 70 3.59 -11.98 8.71
CA GLU A 70 4.07 -12.33 7.37
C GLU A 70 3.08 -11.88 6.29
N GLU A 71 1.79 -12.16 6.47
CA GLU A 71 0.74 -11.72 5.56
C GLU A 71 0.71 -10.18 5.43
N LEU A 72 0.81 -9.47 6.55
CA LEU A 72 0.85 -8.01 6.58
C LEU A 72 2.07 -7.45 5.83
N VAL A 73 3.24 -8.08 5.98
CA VAL A 73 4.48 -7.69 5.27
C VAL A 73 4.36 -7.96 3.78
N GLN A 74 3.83 -9.12 3.37
CA GLN A 74 3.64 -9.44 1.95
C GLN A 74 2.72 -8.42 1.26
N LEU A 75 1.59 -8.09 1.90
CA LEU A 75 0.65 -7.10 1.38
C LEU A 75 1.26 -5.69 1.32
N TYR A 76 2.06 -5.32 2.32
CA TYR A 76 2.76 -4.03 2.33
C TYR A 76 3.73 -3.90 1.15
N PHE A 77 4.58 -4.91 0.92
CA PHE A 77 5.52 -4.87 -0.19
C PHE A 77 4.82 -4.91 -1.54
N LYS A 78 3.76 -5.71 -1.68
CA LYS A 78 2.95 -5.74 -2.90
C LYS A 78 2.40 -4.35 -3.24
N GLU A 79 1.76 -3.68 -2.28
CA GLU A 79 1.20 -2.33 -2.50
C GLU A 79 2.31 -1.28 -2.74
N ARG A 80 3.47 -1.43 -2.09
CA ARG A 80 4.64 -0.59 -2.36
C ARG A 80 5.16 -0.73 -3.79
N PHE A 81 5.33 -1.97 -4.26
CA PHE A 81 5.80 -2.24 -5.63
C PHE A 81 4.79 -1.75 -6.67
N GLU A 82 3.49 -1.97 -6.46
CA GLU A 82 2.44 -1.45 -7.35
C GLU A 82 2.50 0.08 -7.44
N ASN A 83 2.64 0.77 -6.30
CA ASN A 83 2.77 2.22 -6.27
C ASN A 83 4.06 2.71 -6.96
N GLU A 84 5.18 2.02 -6.78
CA GLU A 84 6.45 2.36 -7.44
C GLU A 84 6.38 2.12 -8.96
N ILE A 85 5.72 1.06 -9.42
CA ILE A 85 5.50 0.79 -10.86
C ILE A 85 4.60 1.85 -11.48
N ILE A 86 3.49 2.20 -10.83
CA ILE A 86 2.56 3.22 -11.32
C ILE A 86 3.24 4.60 -11.34
N ALA A 87 3.98 4.95 -10.29
CA ALA A 87 4.75 6.19 -10.23
C ALA A 87 5.88 6.21 -11.28
N GLY A 88 6.51 5.07 -11.55
CA GLY A 88 7.51 4.90 -12.61
C GLY A 88 6.91 5.07 -14.00
N ALA A 89 5.72 4.51 -14.24
CA ALA A 89 4.97 4.67 -15.49
C ALA A 89 4.50 6.12 -15.73
N GLN A 90 4.12 6.84 -14.67
CA GLN A 90 3.75 8.25 -14.77
C GLN A 90 4.97 9.16 -14.99
N LYS A 91 6.13 8.87 -14.36
CA LYS A 91 7.37 9.64 -14.53
C LYS A 91 8.06 9.40 -15.88
N SER A 92 7.91 8.22 -16.46
CA SER A 92 8.57 7.89 -17.71
C SER A 92 7.92 8.57 -18.92
N GLY A 93 6.67 9.05 -18.82
CA GLY A 93 5.96 9.65 -19.96
C GLY A 93 5.82 8.71 -21.17
N ILE A 94 6.07 7.41 -20.97
CA ILE A 94 5.96 6.39 -22.01
C ILE A 94 4.49 5.99 -22.05
N ALA A 95 3.69 6.78 -22.75
CA ALA A 95 2.49 6.24 -23.34
C ALA A 95 2.92 5.06 -24.21
N PHE A 96 2.54 3.84 -23.82
CA PHE A 96 2.55 2.68 -24.72
C PHE A 96 1.46 2.89 -25.78
N GLU A 97 1.53 3.98 -26.53
CA GLU A 97 0.83 4.06 -27.80
C GLU A 97 1.69 3.34 -28.83
N PRO A 98 1.21 2.22 -29.42
CA PRO A 98 1.91 1.63 -30.54
C PRO A 98 1.91 2.67 -31.66
N GLN A 99 3.04 3.34 -31.87
CA GLN A 99 3.19 4.27 -32.99
C GLN A 99 2.88 3.47 -34.27
N PRO A 100 1.86 3.87 -35.05
CA PRO A 100 1.57 3.18 -36.29
C PRO A 100 2.79 3.31 -37.20
N LEU A 101 3.34 2.19 -37.64
CA LEU A 101 4.43 2.17 -38.61
C LEU A 101 3.94 2.88 -39.88
N LEU A 102 4.36 4.13 -40.06
CA LEU A 102 4.09 4.93 -41.25
C LEU A 102 4.93 4.38 -42.41
N PHE A 103 4.43 3.33 -43.06
CA PHE A 103 5.02 2.85 -44.31
C PHE A 103 4.84 3.94 -45.38
N ARG A 104 5.93 4.65 -45.72
CA ARG A 104 5.95 5.51 -46.90
C ARG A 104 5.83 4.63 -48.15
N LYS A 105 4.73 4.79 -48.90
CA LYS A 105 4.61 4.22 -50.25
C LYS A 105 5.66 4.86 -51.17
N THR A 106 6.73 4.14 -51.47
CA THR A 106 7.69 4.54 -52.50
C THR A 106 7.06 4.39 -53.88
N LYS A 107 6.94 5.47 -54.65
CA LYS A 107 6.54 5.40 -56.07
C LYS A 107 7.63 4.68 -56.85
N LYS A 108 7.32 3.51 -57.41
CA LYS A 108 8.18 2.85 -58.39
C LYS A 108 8.31 3.77 -59.62
N LYS A 109 9.54 4.15 -59.97
CA LYS A 109 9.84 4.75 -61.27
C LYS A 109 9.54 3.67 -62.32
N LYS A 110 8.68 3.98 -63.28
CA LYS A 110 8.48 3.12 -64.46
C LYS A 110 9.79 3.13 -65.25
N LEU A 111 10.39 1.96 -65.41
CA LEU A 111 11.38 1.67 -66.46
C LEU A 111 10.66 1.68 -67.81
#